data_AF-A0A9J6GNG4-F1
#
_entry.id   AF-A0A9J6GNG4-F1
#
_cell.length_a   1.000
_cell.length_b   1.000
_cell.length_c   1.000
_cell.angle_alpha   90.00
_cell.angle_beta   90.00
_cell.angle_gamma   90.00
#
_symmetry.space_group_name_H-M   'P 1'
#
loop_
_entity.id
_entity.type
_entity.pdbx_description
1 polymer ?
#
loop_
_entity_poly.entity_id
_entity_poly.type
_entity_poly.pdbx_seq_one_letter_code
_entity_poly.pdbx_strand_id
1 'polypeptide(L)'
;MRRVHGLLRRRGHLLMNGVLGMTYWDMRAGKFNCVTLSKESVEKVLHDAGFLDLEWTIVDREYYHSVSDYTKAFLVLARKP
;
A
#
# COMPACT_ATOMS: atom_id res chain seq x y z
N MET A 1 2.54 -9.98 3.77
CA MET A 1 1.79 -9.47 4.94
C MET A 1 1.67 -10.42 6.13
N ARG A 2 1.74 -11.76 5.97
CA ARG A 2 1.69 -12.72 7.10
C ARG A 2 2.66 -12.45 8.27
N ARG A 3 3.90 -12.04 7.97
CA ARG A 3 4.90 -11.70 9.01
C ARG A 3 4.47 -10.48 9.85
N VAL A 4 3.99 -9.42 9.19
CA VAL A 4 3.47 -8.21 9.85
C VAL A 4 2.23 -8.56 10.69
N HIS A 5 1.32 -9.36 10.15
CA HIS A 5 0.15 -9.86 10.89
C HIS A 5 0.55 -10.60 12.19
N GLY A 6 1.66 -11.34 12.19
CA GLY A 6 2.19 -12.03 13.37
C GLY A 6 2.65 -11.09 14.50
N LEU A 7 3.05 -9.86 14.18
CA LEU A 7 3.51 -8.87 15.16
C LEU A 7 2.35 -8.14 15.85
N LEU A 8 1.15 -8.17 15.27
CA LEU A 8 -0.02 -7.49 15.82
C LEU A 8 -0.69 -8.36 16.88
N ARG A 9 -1.10 -7.74 17.99
CA ARG A 9 -2.03 -8.37 18.95
C ARG A 9 -3.38 -8.65 18.29
N ARG A 10 -4.19 -9.53 18.89
CA ARG A 10 -5.60 -9.71 18.50
C ARG A 10 -6.34 -8.37 18.53
N ARG A 11 -7.20 -8.12 17.53
CA ARG A 11 -7.87 -6.81 17.34
C ARG A 11 -6.91 -5.63 17.14
N GLY A 12 -5.63 -5.88 16.85
CA GLY A 12 -4.66 -4.87 16.48
C GLY A 12 -4.96 -4.31 15.09
N HIS A 13 -4.55 -3.07 14.86
CA HIS A 13 -4.75 -2.38 13.59
C HIS A 13 -3.42 -2.24 12.85
N LEU A 14 -3.48 -2.35 11.53
CA LEU A 14 -2.43 -1.99 10.60
C LEU A 14 -2.93 -0.76 9.84
N LEU A 15 -2.21 0.36 9.95
CA LEU A 15 -2.38 1.50 9.06
C LEU A 15 -1.25 1.47 8.04
N MET A 16 -1.58 1.32 6.76
CA MET A 16 -0.60 1.23 5.68
C MET A 16 -0.86 2.33 4.66
N ASN A 17 0.18 3.08 4.30
CA ASN A 17 0.17 3.98 3.17
C ASN A 17 0.97 3.39 2.00
N GLY A 18 0.65 3.83 0.80
CA GLY A 18 1.38 3.44 -0.39
C GLY A 18 0.85 4.14 -1.63
N VAL A 19 1.31 3.67 -2.79
CA VAL A 19 0.90 4.19 -4.09
C VAL A 19 0.54 3.06 -5.04
N LEU A 20 -0.37 3.36 -5.97
CA LEU A 20 -0.87 2.45 -7.00
C LEU A 20 -0.30 2.81 -8.36
N GLY A 21 -0.13 1.79 -9.22
CA GLY A 21 0.33 1.97 -10.60
C GLY A 21 1.79 2.43 -10.76
N MET A 22 2.56 2.50 -9.68
CA MET A 22 3.97 2.90 -9.74
C MET A 22 4.84 1.78 -10.32
N THR A 23 5.73 2.13 -11.25
CA THR A 23 6.75 1.21 -11.79
C THR A 23 8.16 1.61 -11.37
N TYR A 24 8.38 2.89 -11.02
CA TYR A 24 9.67 3.34 -10.51
C TYR A 24 9.57 4.47 -9.49
N TRP A 25 10.67 4.64 -8.75
CA TRP A 25 10.96 5.81 -7.93
C TRP A 25 12.34 6.36 -8.29
N ASP A 26 12.38 7.63 -8.71
CA ASP A 26 13.59 8.38 -9.02
C ASP A 26 14.24 8.89 -7.73
N MET A 27 15.45 8.42 -7.45
CA MET A 27 16.30 8.95 -6.39
C MET A 27 17.53 9.62 -7.01
N ARG A 28 18.24 10.44 -6.22
CA ARG A 28 19.50 11.07 -6.66
C ARG A 28 20.52 10.04 -7.18
N ALA A 29 20.51 8.83 -6.61
CA ALA A 29 21.41 7.73 -7.00
C ALA A 29 20.95 6.93 -8.23
N GLY A 30 19.78 7.23 -8.79
CA GLY A 30 19.19 6.53 -9.93
C GLY A 30 17.75 6.06 -9.69
N LYS A 31 17.20 5.32 -10.66
CA LYS A 31 15.83 4.80 -10.63
C LYS A 31 15.77 3.47 -9.88
N PHE A 32 14.78 3.33 -9.00
CA PHE A 32 14.47 2.09 -8.31
C PHE A 32 13.20 1.50 -8.89
N ASN A 33 13.27 0.25 -9.36
CA ASN A 33 12.09 -0.45 -9.85
C ASN A 33 11.15 -0.78 -8.68
N CYS A 34 9.87 -0.58 -8.90
CA CYS A 34 8.82 -0.81 -7.93
C CYS A 34 7.89 -1.91 -8.40
N VAL A 35 7.41 -2.75 -7.47
CA VAL A 35 6.34 -3.70 -7.76
C VAL A 35 5.08 -2.89 -8.04
N THR A 36 4.51 -3.08 -9.23
CA THR A 36 3.27 -2.39 -9.61
C THR A 36 2.10 -2.96 -8.82
N LEU A 37 1.50 -2.10 -7.99
CA LEU A 37 0.36 -2.46 -7.15
C LEU A 37 -0.94 -1.92 -7.76
N SER A 38 -1.98 -2.76 -7.74
CA SER A 38 -3.38 -2.37 -7.89
C SER A 38 -4.11 -2.46 -6.55
N LYS A 39 -5.24 -1.78 -6.40
CA LYS A 39 -6.07 -1.87 -5.18
C LYS A 39 -6.44 -3.33 -4.89
N GLU A 40 -6.88 -4.04 -5.92
CA GLU A 40 -7.31 -5.45 -5.85
C GLU A 40 -6.16 -6.36 -5.39
N SER A 41 -4.94 -6.12 -5.89
CA SER A 41 -3.76 -6.89 -5.49
C SER A 41 -3.43 -6.70 -4.01
N VAL A 42 -3.57 -5.48 -3.49
CA VAL A 42 -3.31 -5.16 -2.09
C VAL A 42 -4.40 -5.74 -1.18
N GLU A 43 -5.67 -5.58 -1.57
CA GLU A 43 -6.81 -6.20 -0.86
C GLU A 43 -6.64 -7.70 -0.75
N LYS A 44 -6.32 -8.36 -1.86
CA LYS A 44 -6.08 -9.80 -1.88
C LYS A 44 -4.97 -10.20 -0.89
N VAL A 45 -3.83 -9.49 -0.90
CA VAL A 45 -2.70 -9.81 -0.03
C VAL A 45 -3.01 -9.57 1.45
N LEU A 46 -3.82 -8.56 1.78
CA LEU A 46 -4.27 -8.30 3.14
C LEU A 46 -5.26 -9.38 3.62
N HIS A 47 -6.23 -9.77 2.79
CA HIS A 47 -7.16 -10.86 3.09
C HIS A 47 -6.44 -12.21 3.22
N ASP A 48 -5.54 -12.56 2.30
CA ASP A 48 -4.72 -13.78 2.35
C ASP A 48 -3.82 -13.82 3.61
N ALA A 49 -3.55 -12.66 4.23
CA ALA A 49 -2.79 -12.55 5.47
C ALA A 49 -3.66 -12.59 6.74
N GLY A 50 -4.98 -12.60 6.60
CA GLY A 50 -5.94 -12.69 7.71
C GLY A 50 -6.54 -11.38 8.18
N PHE A 51 -6.34 -10.26 7.46
CA PHE A 51 -7.05 -9.01 7.75
C PHE A 51 -8.44 -9.03 7.11
N LEU A 52 -9.47 -8.63 7.87
CA LEU A 52 -10.87 -8.73 7.43
C LEU A 52 -11.52 -7.37 7.18
N ASP A 53 -11.34 -6.42 8.11
CA ASP A 53 -11.94 -5.09 8.01
C ASP A 53 -10.95 -4.13 7.36
N LEU A 54 -11.16 -3.81 6.08
CA LEU A 54 -10.32 -2.91 5.30
C LEU A 54 -11.07 -1.60 5.01
N GLU A 55 -10.57 -0.50 5.56
CA GLU A 55 -11.08 0.85 5.28
C GLU A 55 -10.08 1.60 4.40
N TRP A 56 -10.54 2.08 3.25
CA TRP A 56 -9.68 2.69 2.24
C TRP A 56 -9.91 4.19 2.13
N THR A 57 -8.81 4.93 2.02
CA THR A 57 -8.79 6.28 1.47
C THR A 57 -7.88 6.27 0.25
N ILE A 58 -8.38 6.77 -0.88
CA ILE A 58 -7.63 6.87 -2.13
C ILE A 58 -7.58 8.33 -2.52
N VAL A 59 -6.38 8.81 -2.81
CA VAL A 59 -6.14 10.20 -3.18
C VAL A 59 -5.55 10.21 -4.58
N ASP A 60 -6.16 10.98 -5.47
CA ASP A 60 -5.63 11.18 -6.80
C ASP A 60 -4.30 11.94 -6.73
N ARG A 61 -3.41 11.63 -7.66
CA ARG A 61 -2.14 12.34 -7.75
C ARG A 61 -2.42 13.80 -8.15
N GLU A 62 -2.10 14.74 -7.28
CA GLU A 62 -2.01 16.14 -7.65
C GLU A 62 -0.77 16.34 -8.56
N TYR A 63 -1.00 16.87 -9.75
CA TYR A 63 0.00 16.96 -10.80
C TYR A 63 1.06 18.00 -10.45
N TYR A 64 2.25 17.55 -10.03
CA TYR A 64 3.48 18.34 -9.96
C TYR A 64 4.69 17.41 -10.11
N HIS A 65 5.85 17.96 -10.49
CA HIS A 65 7.15 17.32 -10.63
C HIS A 65 7.39 16.23 -9.57
N SER A 66 7.00 15.00 -9.88
CA SER A 66 7.06 13.89 -8.91
C SER A 66 8.17 12.96 -9.31
N VAL A 67 8.88 12.50 -8.29
CA VAL A 67 9.99 11.55 -8.35
C VAL A 67 9.51 10.13 -8.64
N SER A 68 8.30 9.93 -9.18
CA SER A 68 7.75 8.61 -9.51
C SER A 68 6.57 8.71 -10.48
N ASP A 69 6.16 7.57 -11.01
CA ASP A 69 5.09 7.42 -12.01
C ASP A 69 3.77 6.87 -11.45
N TYR A 70 3.58 6.91 -10.13
CA TYR A 70 2.32 6.45 -9.54
C TYR A 70 1.10 7.24 -10.04
N THR A 71 -0.06 6.59 -10.03
CA THR A 71 -1.34 7.16 -10.47
C THR A 71 -2.19 7.67 -9.32
N LYS A 72 -2.22 6.94 -8.20
CA LYS A 72 -3.00 7.26 -6.99
C LYS A 72 -2.20 6.91 -5.75
N ALA A 73 -2.35 7.69 -4.68
CA ALA A 73 -1.90 7.31 -3.35
C ALA A 73 -3.05 6.63 -2.60
N PHE A 74 -2.72 5.77 -1.63
CA PHE A 74 -3.72 5.16 -0.75
C PHE A 74 -3.27 5.18 0.70
N LEU A 75 -4.27 5.16 1.57
CA LEU A 75 -4.19 4.77 2.96
C LEU A 75 -5.20 3.64 3.17
N VAL A 76 -4.79 2.57 3.84
CA VAL A 76 -5.68 1.49 4.23
C VAL A 76 -5.51 1.20 5.72
N LEU A 77 -6.62 1.22 6.45
CA LEU A 77 -6.71 0.72 7.81
C LEU A 77 -7.23 -0.72 7.73
N ALA A 78 -6.46 -1.65 8.27
CA ALA A 78 -6.76 -3.07 8.27
C ALA A 78 -6.80 -3.60 9.71
N ARG A 79 -7.86 -4.34 10.10
CA ARG A 79 -7.95 -4.92 11.44
C ARG A 79 -7.64 -6.41 11.44
N LYS A 80 -6.76 -6.82 12.37
CA LYS A 80 -6.52 -8.23 12.70
C LYS A 80 -7.69 -8.74 13.56
N PRO A 81 -8.20 -9.96 13.34
CA PRO A 81 -9.26 -10.57 14.17
C PRO A 81 -8.95 -10.64 15.68
#